data_AF-A0A2M9LF79-F1
#
_entry.id   AF-A0A2M9LF79-F1
#
_cell.length_a   1.000
_cell.length_b   1.000
_cell.length_c   1.000
_cell.angle_alpha   90.00
_cell.angle_beta   90.00
_cell.angle_gamma   90.00
#
_symmetry.space_group_name_H-M   'P 1'
#
loop_
_entity.id
_entity.type
_entity.pdbx_description
1 polymer ?
#
loop_
_entity_poly.entity_id
_entity_poly.type
_entity_poly.pdbx_seq_one_letter_code
_entity_poly.pdbx_strand_id
1 'polypeptide(L)' 'MLAAFGQRPADRVPENLGSLELTWLTAEFEQRYGIELELSDERFAAVRTVDDAVAVLREAVLAATPSPGGVARS' A
#
# COMPACT_ATOMS: atom_id res chain seq x y z
N MET A 1 -1.43 11.23 0.52
CA MET A 1 -0.42 10.26 0.97
C MET A 1 0.95 10.63 0.43
N LEU A 2 1.40 10.18 -0.75
CA LEU A 2 2.77 10.46 -1.27
C LEU A 2 3.19 11.93 -1.41
N ALA A 3 2.24 12.82 -1.71
CA ALA A 3 2.49 14.27 -1.73
C ALA A 3 2.98 14.81 -0.37
N ALA A 4 2.52 14.22 0.73
CA ALA A 4 2.89 14.61 2.08
C ALA A 4 4.33 14.21 2.44
N PHE A 5 4.81 13.06 1.96
CA PHE A 5 6.20 12.61 2.15
C PHE A 5 7.22 13.67 1.71
N GLY A 6 7.01 14.24 0.51
CA GLY A 6 7.89 15.27 -0.05
C GLY A 6 7.45 16.70 0.21
N GLN A 7 6.42 16.94 1.05
CA GLN A 7 5.78 18.24 1.25
C GLN A 7 5.53 19.02 -0.06
N ARG A 8 5.03 18.30 -1.07
CA ARG A 8 4.85 18.79 -2.45
C ARG A 8 3.38 18.76 -2.85
N PRO A 9 2.95 19.58 -3.82
CA PRO A 9 1.61 19.45 -4.36
C PRO A 9 1.47 18.14 -5.16
N ALA A 10 0.23 17.65 -5.29
CA ALA A 10 -0.05 16.32 -5.86
C ALA A 10 0.38 16.18 -7.32
N ASP A 11 0.28 17.25 -8.12
CA ASP A 11 0.72 17.34 -9.51
C ASP A 11 2.25 17.29 -9.68
N ARG A 12 3.00 17.39 -8.58
CA ARG A 12 4.46 17.29 -8.54
C ARG A 12 4.96 15.99 -7.94
N VAL A 13 4.07 15.05 -7.64
CA VAL A 13 4.48 13.69 -7.25
C VAL A 13 5.07 13.00 -8.48
N PRO A 14 6.31 12.51 -8.42
CA PRO A 14 6.91 11.77 -9.51
C PRO A 14 6.20 10.42 -9.67
N GLU A 15 6.09 9.96 -10.92
CA GLU A 15 5.54 8.63 -11.22
C GLU A 15 6.45 7.51 -10.70
N ASN A 16 7.76 7.69 -10.78
CA ASN A 16 8.70 6.69 -10.28
C ASN A 16 8.82 6.76 -8.75
N LEU A 17 8.79 5.61 -8.11
CA LEU A 17 8.95 5.44 -6.67
C LEU A 17 10.29 4.82 -6.34
N GLY A 18 11.00 5.43 -5.39
CA GLY A 18 12.12 4.80 -4.71
C GLY A 18 11.65 3.92 -3.56
N SER A 19 12.59 3.16 -2.99
CA SER A 19 12.32 2.26 -1.86
C SER A 19 11.81 3.02 -0.63
N LEU A 20 12.35 4.20 -0.35
CA LEU A 20 11.92 5.03 0.78
C LEU A 20 10.49 5.56 0.60
N GLU A 21 10.15 6.07 -0.59
CA GLU A 21 8.78 6.50 -0.89
C GLU A 21 7.78 5.35 -0.71
N LEU A 22 8.16 4.15 -1.17
CA LEU A 22 7.31 2.97 -1.07
C LEU A 22 7.14 2.52 0.38
N THR A 23 8.23 2.40 1.16
CA THR A 23 8.17 2.08 2.59
C THR A 23 7.27 3.07 3.33
N TRP A 24 7.44 4.37 3.07
CA TRP A 24 6.63 5.40 3.70
C TRP A 24 5.16 5.31 3.28
N LEU A 25 4.88 5.10 1.99
CA LEU A 25 3.52 4.98 1.47
C LEU A 25 2.79 3.81 2.13
N THR A 26 3.44 2.64 2.23
CA THR A 26 2.85 1.47 2.88
C THR A 26 2.51 1.76 4.33
N ALA A 27 3.45 2.31 5.11
CA ALA A 27 3.21 2.63 6.51
C ALA A 27 2.10 3.68 6.71
N GLU A 28 2.05 4.71 5.87
CA GLU A 28 0.97 5.72 5.93
C GLU A 28 -0.38 5.12 5.52
N PHE A 29 -0.40 4.19 4.55
CA PHE A 29 -1.63 3.51 4.13
C PHE A 29 -2.18 2.63 5.26
N GLU A 30 -1.34 1.81 5.88
CA GLU A 30 -1.68 0.99 7.04
C GLU A 30 -2.24 1.82 8.20
N GLN A 31 -1.53 2.89 8.58
CA GLN A 31 -1.98 3.80 9.64
C GLN A 31 -3.30 4.50 9.30
N ARG A 32 -3.46 4.97 8.06
CA ARG A 32 -4.66 5.69 7.64
C ARG A 32 -5.90 4.80 7.65
N TYR A 33 -5.75 3.52 7.29
CA TYR A 33 -6.88 2.59 7.19
C TYR A 33 -7.01 1.63 8.38
N GLY A 34 -6.05 1.64 9.32
CA GLY A 34 -6.06 0.77 10.48
C GLY A 34 -5.93 -0.71 10.12
N ILE A 35 -5.15 -1.03 9.09
CA ILE A 35 -4.91 -2.39 8.60
C ILE A 35 -3.42 -2.71 8.67
N GLU A 36 -3.09 -3.99 8.67
CA GLU A 36 -1.73 -4.50 8.54
C GLU A 36 -1.64 -5.29 7.23
N LEU A 37 -0.69 -4.95 6.37
CA LEU A 37 -0.52 -5.60 5.07
C LEU A 37 0.68 -6.53 5.10
N GLU A 38 0.46 -7.79 4.73
CA GLU A 38 1.56 -8.72 4.47
C GLU A 38 2.04 -8.56 3.02
N LEU A 39 3.13 -7.81 2.84
CA LEU A 39 3.83 -7.65 1.56
C LEU A 39 5.20 -8.30 1.64
N SER A 40 5.46 -9.26 0.75
CA SER A 40 6.79 -9.88 0.68
C SER A 40 7.82 -8.94 0.06
N ASP A 41 9.09 -9.16 0.39
CA ASP A 41 10.22 -8.38 -0.13
C ASP A 41 10.26 -8.41 -1.67
N GLU A 42 9.87 -9.51 -2.30
CA GLU A 42 9.80 -9.61 -3.77
C GLU A 42 8.73 -8.68 -4.35
N ARG A 43 7.58 -8.53 -3.69
CA ARG A 43 6.53 -7.59 -4.13
C ARG A 43 7.00 -6.15 -3.93
N PHE A 44 7.62 -5.85 -2.80
CA PHE A 44 8.25 -4.55 -2.56
C PHE A 44 9.31 -4.22 -3.62
N ALA A 45 10.14 -5.20 -3.96
CA ALA A 45 11.21 -5.06 -4.95
C ALA A 45 10.70 -5.01 -6.40
N ALA A 46 9.43 -5.33 -6.68
CA ALA A 46 8.85 -5.23 -8.02
C ALA A 46 8.27 -3.84 -8.32
N VAL A 47 7.92 -3.06 -7.31
CA VAL A 47 7.29 -1.74 -7.47
C VAL A 47 8.31 -0.72 -7.96
N ARG A 48 7.99 -0.04 -9.07
CA ARG A 48 8.80 1.07 -9.62
C ARG A 48 7.99 2.33 -9.81
N THR A 49 6.67 2.20 -9.89
CA THR A 49 5.75 3.29 -10.22
C THR A 49 4.64 3.44 -9.19
N VAL A 50 3.90 4.55 -9.25
CA VAL A 50 2.71 4.75 -8.40
C VAL A 50 1.65 3.72 -8.75
N ASP A 51 1.48 3.42 -10.04
CA ASP A 51 0.53 2.41 -10.51
C ASP A 51 0.87 1.00 -9.98
N ASP A 52 2.15 0.61 -9.96
CA ASP A 52 2.58 -0.66 -9.37
C ASP A 52 2.22 -0.73 -7.88
N ALA A 53 2.48 0.36 -7.14
CA ALA A 53 2.17 0.43 -5.72
C ALA A 53 0.66 0.29 -5.46
N VAL A 54 -0.17 0.96 -6.27
CA VAL A 54 -1.63 0.87 -6.17
C VAL A 54 -2.09 -0.56 -6.46
N ALA A 55 -1.54 -1.21 -7.49
CA ALA A 55 -1.87 -2.60 -7.81
C ALA A 55 -1.53 -3.55 -6.66
N VAL A 56 -0.31 -3.46 -6.12
CA VAL A 56 0.17 -4.32 -5.02
C VAL A 56 -0.65 -4.10 -3.74
N LEU A 57 -0.91 -2.84 -3.35
CA LEU A 57 -1.71 -2.53 -2.17
C LEU A 57 -3.14 -3.05 -2.32
N ARG A 58 -3.74 -2.91 -3.51
CA ARG A 58 -5.08 -3.43 -3.80
C ARG A 58 -5.13 -4.95 -3.63
N GLU A 59 -4.17 -5.66 -4.21
CA GLU A 59 -4.09 -7.12 -4.10
C GLU A 59 -3.92 -7.58 -2.65
N ALA A 60 -3.06 -6.89 -1.88
CA ALA A 60 -2.83 -7.18 -0.47
C ALA A 60 -4.10 -7.00 0.38
N VAL A 61 -4.84 -5.90 0.18
CA VAL A 61 -6.12 -5.66 0.88
C VAL A 61 -7.15 -6.76 0.54
N LEU A 62 -7.25 -7.15 -0.73
CA LEU A 62 -8.18 -8.19 -1.15
C LEU A 62 -7.80 -9.58 -0.60
N ALA A 63 -6.51 -9.86 -0.46
CA ALA A 63 -6.03 -11.09 0.17
C ALA A 63 -6.23 -11.10 1.69
N ALA A 64 -6.08 -9.94 2.35
CA ALA A 64 -6.21 -9.78 3.79
C ALA A 64 -7.67 -9.76 4.29
N THR A 65 -8.66 -9.56 3.41
CA THR A 65 -10.07 -9.58 3.80
C THR A 65 -10.58 -11.03 3.82
N PRO A 66 -10.78 -11.68 4.99
CA PRO A 66 -11.49 -12.95 5.00
C PRO A 66 -12.93 -12.70 4.54
N SER A 67 -13.44 -13.63 3.74
CA SER A 67 -14.82 -13.66 3.27
C SER A 67 -15.82 -13.31 4.39
N PRO A 68 -16.82 -12.44 4.17
CA PRO A 68 -17.86 -12.16 5.15
C PRO A 68 -18.77 -13.40 5.30
N GLY A 69 -18.32 -14.39 6.07
CA GLY A 69 -19.03 -15.67 6.20
C GLY A 69 -18.56 -16.62 7.29
N GLY A 70 -17.71 -16.17 8.22
CA GLY A 70 -17.14 -17.00 9.29
C GLY A 70 -17.82 -16.83 10.65
N VAL A 71 -19.16 -16.82 10.72
CA VAL A 71 -19.86 -16.98 12.01
C VAL A 71 -20.40 -18.41 12.13
N ALA A 72 -19.52 -19.35 12.44
CA ALA A 72 -19.95 -20.60 13.03
C ALA A 72 -20.34 -20.31 14.48
N ARG A 73 -21.65 -20.18 14.72
CA ARG A 73 -22.24 -20.20 16.05
C ARG A 73 -22.31 -21.65 16.55
N SER A 74 -21.97 -21.79 17.83
CA SER A 74 -22.33 -22.86 18.79
C SER A 74 -21.49 -24.13 18.77
#